data_AF-A0AAV3S4R8-F1
#
_entry.id   AF-A0AAV3S4R8-F1
#
_cell.length_a   1.000
_cell.length_b   1.000
_cell.length_c   1.000
_cell.angle_alpha   90.00
_cell.angle_beta   90.00
_cell.angle_gamma   90.00
#
_symmetry.space_group_name_H-M   'P 1'
#
loop_
_entity.id
_entity.type
_entity.pdbx_description
1 polymer ?
#
loop_
_entity_poly.entity_id
_entity_poly.type
_entity_poly.pdbx_seq_one_letter_code
_entity_poly.pdbx_strand_id
1 'polypeptide(L)'
;MTPFSNPSDPRPPLPDWVQEAYEILVDAADGPHSEFSYEEAYALLNEADTFSAEHSDSEYAVERLLNRGYLYEANGTLRITETTLD
;
A
#
# COMPACT_ATOMS: atom_id res chain seq x y z
N MET A 1 -9.44 11.51 9.57
CA MET A 1 -9.83 11.82 8.19
C MET A 1 -8.99 10.91 7.32
N THR A 2 -9.58 9.83 6.83
CA THR A 2 -8.90 8.89 5.92
C THR A 2 -8.67 9.61 4.58
N PRO A 3 -7.43 9.70 4.08
CA PRO A 3 -7.10 10.45 2.87
C PRO A 3 -7.78 9.90 1.61
N PHE A 4 -8.32 8.67 1.67
CA PHE A 4 -8.96 8.00 0.54
C PHE A 4 -10.46 8.27 0.35
N SER A 5 -11.12 8.94 1.32
CA SER A 5 -12.53 9.36 1.17
C SER A 5 -12.69 10.69 0.42
N ASN A 6 -11.62 11.21 -0.20
CA ASN A 6 -11.69 12.47 -0.92
C ASN A 6 -12.42 12.26 -2.27
N PRO A 7 -13.61 12.86 -2.49
CA PRO A 7 -14.39 12.65 -3.71
C PRO A 7 -13.74 13.21 -4.98
N SER A 8 -12.61 13.91 -4.85
CA SER A 8 -11.81 14.44 -5.96
C SER A 8 -10.59 13.58 -6.30
N ASP A 9 -10.35 12.47 -5.59
CA ASP A 9 -9.29 11.54 -5.97
C ASP A 9 -9.73 10.78 -7.25
N PRO A 10 -9.03 10.94 -8.39
CA PRO A 10 -9.44 10.33 -9.65
C PRO A 10 -9.19 8.82 -9.68
N ARG A 11 -8.60 8.26 -8.63
CA ARG A 11 -8.27 6.83 -8.61
C ARG A 11 -9.53 6.02 -8.30
N PRO A 12 -9.78 4.95 -9.07
CA PRO A 12 -10.94 4.10 -8.87
C PRO A 12 -10.93 3.50 -7.46
N PRO A 13 -12.10 3.34 -6.82
CA PRO A 13 -12.18 2.87 -5.44
C PRO A 13 -11.46 1.53 -5.30
N LEU A 14 -10.53 1.50 -4.36
CA LEU A 14 -9.88 0.28 -3.89
C LEU A 14 -10.83 -0.42 -2.90
N PRO A 15 -10.84 -1.75 -2.84
CA PRO A 15 -11.42 -2.44 -1.70
C PRO A 15 -10.84 -1.88 -0.39
N ASP A 16 -11.65 -1.75 0.66
CA ASP A 16 -11.22 -1.21 1.96
C ASP A 16 -9.95 -1.91 2.45
N TRP A 17 -9.89 -3.23 2.31
CA TRP A 17 -8.72 -4.00 2.71
C TRP A 17 -7.43 -3.71 1.93
N VAL A 18 -7.54 -3.36 0.64
CA VAL A 18 -6.38 -2.95 -0.15
C VAL A 18 -5.92 -1.54 0.24
N GLN A 19 -6.84 -0.69 0.73
CA GLN A 19 -6.45 0.58 1.36
C GLN A 19 -5.72 0.35 2.68
N GLU A 20 -6.23 -0.54 3.53
CA GLU A 20 -5.56 -0.88 4.79
C GLU A 20 -4.12 -1.36 4.52
N ALA A 21 -3.93 -2.24 3.52
CA ALA A 21 -2.59 -2.65 3.10
C ALA A 21 -1.69 -1.48 2.71
N TYR A 22 -2.23 -0.54 1.94
CA TYR A 22 -1.50 0.65 1.52
C TYR A 22 -1.14 1.55 2.71
N GLU A 23 -2.06 1.75 3.66
CA GLU A 23 -1.79 2.55 4.86
C GLU A 23 -0.67 1.95 5.71
N ILE A 24 -0.66 0.63 5.88
CA ILE A 24 0.43 -0.08 6.59
C ILE A 24 1.76 0.14 5.88
N LEU A 25 1.80 0.01 4.56
CA LEU A 25 3.02 0.21 3.78
C LEU A 25 3.48 1.67 3.79
N VAL A 26 2.55 2.64 3.77
CA VAL A 26 2.84 4.07 3.88
C VAL A 26 3.40 4.43 5.24
N ASP A 27 2.81 3.92 6.33
CA ASP A 27 3.30 4.14 7.69
C ASP A 27 4.71 3.58 7.86
N ALA A 28 4.97 2.39 7.31
CA ALA A 28 6.32 1.84 7.23
C ALA A 28 7.25 2.75 6.39
N ALA A 29 6.74 3.41 5.36
CA ALA A 29 7.51 4.23 4.41
C ALA A 29 7.84 5.64 4.89
N ASP A 30 7.01 6.18 5.77
CA ASP A 30 7.23 7.44 6.47
C ASP A 30 8.40 7.35 7.46
N GLY A 31 8.80 6.11 7.82
CA GLY A 31 10.00 5.82 8.58
C GLY A 31 11.32 5.93 7.79
N PRO A 32 12.42 5.32 8.27
CA PRO A 32 13.72 5.38 7.58
C PRO A 32 13.79 4.56 6.28
N HIS A 33 12.75 3.79 5.94
CA HIS A 33 12.69 2.94 4.76
C HIS A 33 11.64 3.44 3.79
N SER A 34 12.03 4.23 2.78
CA SER A 34 11.07 4.67 1.75
C SER A 34 10.87 3.65 0.61
N GLU A 35 11.50 2.48 0.72
CA GLU A 35 11.52 1.43 -0.30
C GLU A 35 11.47 0.06 0.39
N PHE A 36 10.67 -0.86 -0.16
CA PHE A 36 10.53 -2.22 0.37
C PHE A 36 10.66 -3.24 -0.74
N SER A 37 11.30 -4.36 -0.48
CA SER A 37 11.22 -5.51 -1.38
C SER A 37 9.79 -6.10 -1.37
N TYR A 38 9.40 -6.84 -2.40
CA TYR A 38 8.09 -7.55 -2.41
C TYR A 38 7.90 -8.41 -1.16
N GLU A 39 8.94 -9.16 -0.77
CA GLU A 39 8.98 -9.96 0.44
C GLU A 39 8.81 -9.15 1.72
N GLU A 40 9.40 -7.95 1.80
CA GLU A 40 9.23 -7.05 2.95
C GLU A 40 7.82 -6.48 3.01
N ALA A 41 7.26 -6.08 1.87
CA ALA A 41 5.88 -5.63 1.80
C ALA A 41 4.91 -6.73 2.27
N TYR A 42 5.12 -7.97 1.84
CA TYR A 42 4.30 -9.10 2.28
C TYR A 42 4.48 -9.39 3.77
N ALA A 43 5.72 -9.31 4.27
CA ALA A 43 6.01 -9.49 5.68
C ALA A 43 5.32 -8.41 6.53
N LEU A 44 5.42 -7.13 6.15
CA LEU A 44 4.75 -6.02 6.85
C LEU A 44 3.23 -6.21 6.90
N LEU A 45 2.63 -6.59 5.78
CA LEU A 45 1.19 -6.89 5.72
C LEU A 45 0.82 -8.11 6.57
N ASN A 46 1.66 -9.12 6.61
CA ASN A 46 1.42 -10.32 7.40
C ASN A 46 1.68 -10.11 8.92
N GLU A 47 2.60 -9.22 9.28
CA GLU A 47 2.85 -8.80 10.67
C GLU A 47 1.78 -7.84 11.18
N ALA A 48 1.10 -7.12 10.28
CA ALA A 48 -0.07 -6.34 10.64
C ALA A 48 -1.25 -7.26 10.97
N ASP A 49 -1.46 -7.53 12.26
CA ASP A 49 -2.57 -8.35 12.78
C ASP A 49 -3.93 -7.96 12.18
N THR A 50 -4.20 -6.66 12.01
CA THR A 50 -5.44 -6.15 11.38
C THR A 50 -5.62 -6.69 9.96
N PHE A 51 -4.56 -6.63 9.15
CA PHE A 51 -4.62 -7.06 7.76
C PHE A 51 -4.62 -8.59 7.65
N SER A 52 -3.68 -9.26 8.34
CA SER A 52 -3.51 -10.72 8.29
C SER A 52 -4.72 -11.50 8.83
N ALA A 53 -5.45 -10.94 9.81
CA ALA A 53 -6.66 -11.57 10.35
C ALA A 53 -7.85 -11.54 9.38
N GLU A 54 -7.96 -10.51 8.55
CA GLU A 54 -9.10 -10.32 7.63
C GLU A 54 -8.76 -10.73 6.18
N HIS A 55 -7.48 -10.65 5.80
CA HIS A 55 -6.99 -10.84 4.43
C HIS A 55 -5.76 -11.73 4.42
N SER A 56 -5.89 -12.92 3.82
CA SER A 56 -4.79 -13.89 3.71
C SER A 56 -3.90 -13.70 2.48
N ASP A 57 -4.15 -12.66 1.67
CA ASP A 57 -3.53 -12.51 0.34
C ASP A 57 -2.82 -11.15 0.20
N SER A 58 -1.70 -11.03 0.91
CA SER A 58 -0.80 -9.87 0.88
C SER A 58 -0.24 -9.63 -0.52
N GLU A 59 0.04 -10.71 -1.26
CA GLU A 59 0.51 -10.65 -2.65
C GLU A 59 -0.52 -9.95 -3.55
N TYR A 60 -1.78 -10.40 -3.52
CA TYR A 60 -2.83 -9.75 -4.28
C TYR A 60 -3.00 -8.28 -3.90
N ALA A 61 -2.90 -7.94 -2.62
CA ALA A 61 -3.03 -6.55 -2.17
C ALA A 61 -1.97 -5.65 -2.82
N VAL A 62 -0.71 -6.07 -2.79
CA VAL A 62 0.43 -5.34 -3.38
C VAL A 62 0.31 -5.27 -4.90
N GLU A 63 -0.02 -6.38 -5.57
CA GLU A 63 -0.26 -6.39 -7.03
C GLU A 63 -1.38 -5.43 -7.41
N ARG A 64 -2.45 -5.36 -6.59
CA ARG A 64 -3.57 -4.46 -6.85
C ARG A 64 -3.15 -3.01 -6.71
N LEU A 65 -2.33 -2.68 -5.73
CA LEU A 65 -1.80 -1.33 -5.53
C LEU A 65 -0.86 -0.91 -6.66
N LEU A 66 -0.01 -1.83 -7.15
CA LEU A 66 0.83 -1.62 -8.34
C LEU A 66 -0.01 -1.37 -9.59
N ASN A 67 -1.00 -2.24 -9.85
CA ASN A 67 -1.87 -2.13 -11.01
C ASN A 67 -2.66 -0.81 -11.05
N ARG A 68 -2.92 -0.25 -9.87
CA ARG A 68 -3.67 1.00 -9.68
C ARG A 68 -2.79 2.25 -9.59
N GLY A 69 -1.46 2.09 -9.56
CA GLY A 69 -0.49 3.18 -9.50
C GLY A 69 -0.27 3.78 -8.11
N TYR A 70 -0.72 3.10 -7.05
CA TYR A 70 -0.45 3.50 -5.66
C TYR A 70 0.97 3.09 -5.24
N LEU A 71 1.45 1.98 -5.78
CA LEU A 71 2.82 1.54 -5.70
C LEU A 71 3.44 1.57 -7.10
N TYR A 72 4.76 1.72 -7.14
CA TYR A 72 5.53 1.47 -8.34
C TYR A 72 6.76 0.62 -8.00
N GLU A 73 7.12 -0.27 -8.93
CA GLU A 73 8.38 -0.99 -8.85
C GLU A 73 9.48 -0.13 -9.45
N ALA A 74 10.51 0.15 -8.66
CA ALA A 74 11.75 0.78 -9.08
C ALA A 74 12.92 -0.14 -8.72
N ASN A 75 13.65 -0.59 -9.73
CA ASN A 75 14.88 -1.36 -9.54
C ASN A 75 14.68 -2.69 -8.76
N GLY A 76 13.51 -3.32 -8.89
CA GLY A 76 13.14 -4.54 -8.16
C GLY A 76 12.60 -4.30 -6.75
N THR A 77 12.45 -3.03 -6.35
CA THR A 77 11.95 -2.60 -5.05
C THR A 77 10.63 -1.86 -5.23
N LEU A 78 9.69 -2.06 -4.31
CA LEU A 78 8.43 -1.34 -4.24
C LEU A 78 8.62 0.00 -3.55
N ARG A 79 8.07 1.04 -4.16
CA ARG A 79 8.03 2.37 -3.59
C ARG A 79 6.61 2.91 -3.59
N ILE A 80 6.28 3.64 -2.54
CA ILE A 80 5.01 4.37 -2.44
C ILE A 80 5.03 5.50 -3.47
N THR A 81 4.00 5.59 -4.30
CA THR A 81 3.78 6.78 -5.11
C THR A 81 3.38 7.91 -4.17
N GLU A 82 4.34 8.74 -3.75
CA GLU A 82 4.04 10.00 -3.08
C GLU A 82 3.12 10.81 -3.99
N THR A 83 1.84 10.84 -3.65
CA THR A 83 0.91 11.74 -4.31
C THR A 83 1.22 13.11 -3.73
N THR A 84 2.21 13.79 -4.29
CA THR A 84 2.48 15.20 -4.00
C THR A 84 1.25 15.98 -4.47
N LEU A 85 0.23 16.04 -3.61
CA LEU A 85 -0.83 17.03 -3.66
C LEU A 85 -0.20 18.32 -3.11
N ASP A 86 0.44 19.06 -4.02
CA ASP A 86 0.72 20.49 -3.82
C ASP A 86 -0.59 21.29 -3.78
#